data_AF-A0A7J3YT68-F1
#
_entry.id   AF-A0A7J3YT68-F1
#
_cell.length_a   1.000
_cell.length_b   1.000
_cell.length_c   1.000
_cell.angle_alpha   90.00
_cell.angle_beta   90.00
_cell.angle_gamma   90.00
#
_symmetry.space_group_name_H-M   'P 1'
#
loop_
_entity.id
_entity.type
_entity.pdbx_description
1 polymer ?
#
loop_
_entity_poly.entity_id
_entity_poly.type
_entity_poly.pdbx_seq_one_letter_code
_entity_poly.pdbx_strand_id
1 'polypeptide(L)'
;MDISKGSIDVGEVPKFIKSVKNASLIMQLVSKEFTSSAKIIARAYVQRELERYEGKPIDLIFRAEDIFGMLMKRSSVNKLSDYFELSYGNILYLYFTSIGQIRGVRNVGGEEFFYLAETRAKQFRIPQEFLYPFLSSPRYLKFFTFTKNDWEELRKSGVECYLFLCHGPRNDFPESVNIETRNLFFDWYDLGDVVESPVI
;
A
#
# COMPACT_ATOMS: atom_id res chain seq x y z
N MET A 1 8.38 22.53 -0.98
CA MET A 1 9.54 23.32 -1.40
C MET A 1 10.06 22.64 -2.66
N ASP A 2 9.77 23.20 -3.83
CA ASP A 2 10.23 22.62 -5.08
C ASP A 2 11.64 23.14 -5.37
N ILE A 3 12.65 22.36 -4.98
CA ILE A 3 14.07 22.68 -5.16
C ILE A 3 14.57 22.12 -6.51
N SER A 4 13.69 21.53 -7.33
CA SER A 4 14.09 20.84 -8.57
C SER A 4 14.55 21.78 -9.68
N LYS A 5 14.34 23.10 -9.54
CA LYS A 5 14.61 24.09 -10.59
C LYS A 5 15.43 25.31 -10.14
N GLY A 6 16.22 25.24 -9.08
CA GLY A 6 17.06 26.38 -8.67
C GLY A 6 17.82 26.23 -7.36
N SER A 7 18.77 27.14 -7.11
CA SER A 7 19.48 27.28 -5.82
C SER A 7 18.94 28.47 -5.02
N ILE A 8 18.79 28.34 -3.71
CA ILE A 8 18.37 29.45 -2.84
C ILE A 8 19.55 29.85 -1.97
N ASP A 9 19.91 31.14 -1.96
CA ASP A 9 20.82 31.68 -0.95
C ASP A 9 20.12 31.63 0.42
N VAL A 10 20.72 30.89 1.35
CA VAL A 10 20.22 30.74 2.72
C VAL A 10 20.03 32.09 3.41
N GLY A 11 20.83 33.11 3.06
CA GLY A 11 20.71 34.47 3.57
C GLY A 11 19.43 35.21 3.14
N GLU A 12 18.76 34.75 2.09
CA GLU A 12 17.49 35.32 1.62
C GLU A 12 16.26 34.74 2.33
N VAL A 13 16.38 33.54 2.90
CA VAL A 13 15.27 32.86 3.59
C VAL A 13 14.77 33.68 4.81
N PRO A 14 15.63 34.15 5.74
CA PRO A 14 15.18 34.99 6.86
C PRO A 14 14.57 36.31 6.42
N LYS A 15 15.08 36.92 5.33
CA LYS A 15 14.54 38.17 4.77
C LYS A 15 13.12 37.96 4.25
N PHE A 16 12.90 36.86 3.54
CA PHE A 16 11.58 36.47 3.06
C PHE A 16 10.62 36.20 4.23
N ILE A 17 11.03 35.42 5.24
CA ILE A 17 10.21 35.16 6.43
C ILE A 17 9.81 36.47 7.11
N LYS A 18 10.75 37.42 7.26
CA LYS A 18 10.46 38.73 7.86
C LYS A 18 9.46 39.54 7.02
N SER A 19 9.53 39.48 5.68
CA SER A 19 8.54 40.13 4.81
C SER A 19 7.14 39.52 4.96
N VAL A 20 7.05 38.21 5.12
CA VAL A 20 5.76 37.50 5.28
C VAL A 20 5.13 37.81 6.64
N LYS A 21 5.95 37.95 7.70
CA LYS A 21 5.47 38.33 9.05
C LYS A 21 4.91 39.75 9.12
N ASN A 22 5.47 40.68 8.34
CA ASN A 22 5.08 42.10 8.38
C ASN A 22 3.91 42.43 7.45
N ALA A 23 3.67 41.60 6.44
CA ALA A 23 2.48 41.73 5.61
C ALA A 23 1.27 41.30 6.44
N SER A 24 0.24 42.13 6.48
CA SER A 24 -1.07 41.90 7.13
C SER A 24 -1.90 40.75 6.48
N LEU A 25 -1.21 39.74 5.94
CA LEU A 25 -1.70 38.67 5.10
C LEU A 25 -1.80 37.35 5.90
N ILE A 26 -2.44 37.42 7.06
CA ILE A 26 -2.73 36.25 7.89
C ILE A 26 -3.53 35.24 7.05
N MET A 27 -3.10 33.97 7.05
CA MET A 27 -3.65 32.85 6.27
C MET A 27 -3.51 32.89 4.74
N GLN A 28 -2.93 33.95 4.14
CA GLN A 28 -2.72 33.99 2.70
C GLN A 28 -1.42 33.29 2.28
N LEU A 29 -1.45 32.72 1.08
CA LEU A 29 -0.26 32.12 0.47
C LEU A 29 0.62 33.22 -0.09
N VAL A 30 1.83 33.36 0.44
CA VAL A 30 2.84 34.25 -0.15
C VAL A 30 3.87 33.38 -0.86
N SER A 31 4.02 33.60 -2.16
CA SER A 31 5.05 32.95 -2.98
C SER A 31 6.04 33.98 -3.50
N LYS A 32 7.33 33.62 -3.48
CA LYS A 32 8.39 34.40 -4.14
C LYS A 32 9.18 33.48 -5.06
N GLU A 33 9.37 33.94 -6.28
CA GLU A 33 10.30 33.35 -7.25
C GLU A 33 11.64 34.09 -7.17
N PHE A 34 12.72 33.33 -7.11
CA PHE A 34 14.07 33.86 -7.06
C PHE A 34 14.68 33.92 -8.47
N THR A 35 15.76 34.69 -8.62
CA THR A 35 16.52 34.79 -9.88
C THR A 35 17.04 33.44 -10.37
N SER A 36 17.22 32.49 -9.45
CA SER A 36 17.63 31.11 -9.72
C SER A 36 16.50 30.18 -10.15
N SER A 37 15.30 30.71 -10.46
CA SER A 37 14.05 29.98 -10.70
C SER A 37 13.57 29.08 -9.55
N ALA A 38 14.23 29.14 -8.39
CA ALA A 38 13.72 28.54 -7.17
C ALA A 38 12.46 29.26 -6.69
N LYS A 39 11.53 28.52 -6.08
CA LYS A 39 10.28 29.07 -5.53
C LYS A 39 10.17 28.76 -4.05
N ILE A 40 9.97 29.80 -3.25
CA ILE A 40 9.58 29.66 -1.84
C ILE A 40 8.13 30.05 -1.66
N ILE A 41 7.47 29.32 -0.78
CA ILE A 41 6.07 29.49 -0.44
C ILE A 41 6.00 29.52 1.08
N ALA A 42 5.32 30.51 1.64
CA ALA A 42 5.05 30.58 3.06
C ALA A 42 3.60 31.00 3.32
N ARG A 43 3.08 30.54 4.46
CA ARG A 43 1.83 31.01 5.06
C ARG A 43 2.12 31.43 6.48
N ALA A 44 1.53 32.54 6.91
CA ALA A 44 1.61 32.99 8.29
C ALA A 44 0.32 32.59 9.03
N TYR A 45 0.50 32.02 10.21
CA TYR A 45 -0.56 31.66 11.14
C TYR A 45 -0.35 32.37 12.47
N VAL A 46 -1.43 32.77 13.12
CA VAL A 46 -1.36 33.29 14.49
C VAL A 46 -1.38 32.12 15.46
N GLN A 47 -0.43 32.07 16.39
CA GLN A 47 -0.29 30.94 17.33
C GLN A 47 -1.59 30.66 18.11
N ARG A 48 -2.31 31.70 18.57
CA ARG A 48 -3.61 31.55 19.27
C ARG A 48 -4.71 30.90 18.42
N GLU A 49 -4.63 30.98 17.10
CA GLU A 49 -5.60 30.38 16.19
C GLU A 49 -5.30 28.89 15.99
N LEU A 50 -4.02 28.51 16.06
CA LEU A 50 -3.60 27.11 16.01
C LEU A 50 -4.03 26.33 17.25
N GLU A 51 -4.17 26.98 18.41
CA GLU A 51 -4.68 26.35 19.64
C GLU A 51 -6.12 25.83 19.48
N ARG A 52 -6.89 26.34 18.52
CA ARG A 52 -8.28 25.94 18.24
C ARG A 52 -8.40 25.10 16.96
N TYR A 53 -7.27 24.73 16.35
CA TYR A 53 -7.28 24.00 15.10
C TYR A 53 -7.41 22.49 15.35
N GLU A 54 -8.49 21.89 14.84
CA GLU A 54 -8.79 20.46 15.02
C GLU A 54 -8.37 19.58 13.83
N GLY A 55 -7.86 20.19 12.74
CA GLY A 55 -7.45 19.46 11.54
C GLY A 55 -6.04 18.86 11.63
N LYS A 56 -5.59 18.23 10.55
CA LYS A 56 -4.24 17.62 10.52
C LYS A 56 -3.20 18.72 10.30
N PRO A 57 -2.05 18.73 11.01
CA PRO A 57 -1.00 19.74 10.80
C PRO A 57 -0.52 19.89 9.35
N ILE A 58 -0.58 18.80 8.57
CA ILE A 58 -0.23 18.79 7.15
C ILE A 58 -1.13 19.74 6.32
N ASP A 59 -2.37 19.95 6.72
CA ASP A 59 -3.33 20.80 6.01
C ASP A 59 -3.02 22.29 6.18
N LEU A 60 -2.30 22.66 7.25
CA LEU A 60 -1.78 24.03 7.43
C LEU A 60 -0.71 24.37 6.38
N ILE A 61 -0.01 23.38 5.84
CA ILE A 61 1.02 23.61 4.83
C ILE A 61 0.39 23.50 3.44
N PHE A 62 -0.31 22.40 3.19
CA PHE A 62 -0.74 22.00 1.86
C PHE A 62 -2.17 22.38 1.51
N ARG A 63 -3.01 22.71 2.50
CA ARG A 63 -4.46 22.90 2.32
C ARG A 63 -5.05 21.74 1.49
N ALA A 64 -4.73 20.51 1.89
CA ALA A 64 -5.07 19.33 1.10
C ALA A 64 -6.58 19.29 0.79
N GLU A 65 -7.40 19.64 1.78
CA GLU A 65 -8.86 19.74 1.64
C GLU A 65 -9.32 20.73 0.55
N ASP A 66 -8.64 21.86 0.36
CA ASP A 66 -9.00 22.79 -0.70
C ASP A 66 -8.60 22.26 -2.07
N ILE A 67 -7.45 21.60 -2.16
CA ILE A 67 -7.01 20.92 -3.39
C ILE A 67 -8.01 19.81 -3.73
N PHE A 68 -8.38 18.97 -2.76
CA PHE A 68 -9.40 17.95 -2.93
C PHE A 68 -10.73 18.57 -3.33
N GLY A 69 -11.18 19.63 -2.67
CA GLY A 69 -12.42 20.35 -3.01
C GLY A 69 -12.40 20.93 -4.42
N MET A 70 -11.27 21.46 -4.88
CA MET A 70 -11.09 21.94 -6.27
C MET A 70 -11.09 20.80 -7.28
N LEU A 71 -10.45 19.68 -6.96
CA LEU A 71 -10.41 18.49 -7.82
C LEU A 71 -11.80 17.87 -7.94
N MET A 72 -12.51 17.69 -6.83
CA MET A 72 -13.86 17.11 -6.78
C MET A 72 -14.93 17.95 -7.49
N LYS A 73 -14.68 19.25 -7.74
CA LYS A 73 -15.58 20.11 -8.55
C LYS A 73 -15.46 19.88 -10.05
N ARG A 74 -14.41 19.18 -10.52
CA ARG A 74 -14.21 18.92 -11.95
C ARG A 74 -14.92 17.64 -12.36
N SER A 75 -15.72 17.70 -13.42
CA SER A 75 -16.42 16.54 -13.97
C SER A 75 -15.48 15.45 -14.52
N SER A 76 -14.22 15.77 -14.77
CA SER A 76 -13.20 14.81 -15.21
C SER A 76 -12.54 14.03 -14.07
N VAL A 77 -12.88 14.32 -12.82
CA VAL A 77 -12.33 13.65 -11.64
C VAL A 77 -13.44 12.78 -11.05
N ASN A 78 -13.21 11.47 -11.04
CA ASN A 78 -14.11 10.51 -10.41
C ASN A 78 -13.42 9.86 -9.21
N LYS A 79 -14.19 9.43 -8.20
CA LYS A 79 -13.58 8.72 -7.08
C LYS A 79 -13.27 7.30 -7.52
N LEU A 80 -12.10 6.81 -7.14
CA LEU A 80 -11.71 5.43 -7.43
C LEU A 80 -12.70 4.43 -6.78
N SER A 81 -13.22 4.79 -5.60
CA SER A 81 -14.25 4.02 -4.89
C SER A 81 -15.57 3.86 -5.64
N ASP A 82 -15.82 4.67 -6.67
CA ASP A 82 -17.04 4.57 -7.48
C ASP A 82 -16.94 3.39 -8.49
N TYR A 83 -15.73 2.88 -8.73
CA TYR A 83 -15.46 1.79 -9.68
C TYR A 83 -14.79 0.58 -9.03
N PHE A 84 -14.12 0.76 -7.89
CA PHE A 84 -13.30 -0.26 -7.27
C PHE A 84 -13.58 -0.38 -5.77
N GLU A 85 -13.62 -1.61 -5.28
CA GLU A 85 -13.55 -1.89 -3.86
C GLU A 85 -12.09 -1.98 -3.41
N LEU A 86 -11.78 -1.28 -2.31
CA LEU A 86 -10.43 -1.31 -1.75
C LEU A 86 -10.23 -2.60 -0.95
N SER A 87 -9.14 -3.30 -1.25
CA SER A 87 -8.68 -4.43 -0.46
C SER A 87 -7.28 -4.17 0.08
N TYR A 88 -7.07 -4.51 1.34
CA TYR A 88 -5.77 -4.46 2.02
C TYR A 88 -4.75 -5.41 1.37
N GLY A 89 -5.21 -6.51 0.77
CA GLY A 89 -4.36 -7.46 0.08
C GLY A 89 -5.05 -8.20 -1.05
N ASN A 90 -4.31 -9.09 -1.71
CA ASN A 90 -4.74 -9.81 -2.91
C ASN A 90 -5.23 -11.24 -2.62
N ILE A 91 -5.40 -11.62 -1.36
CA ILE A 91 -5.94 -12.91 -0.94
C ILE A 91 -7.34 -12.68 -0.36
N LEU A 92 -8.27 -13.61 -0.62
CA LEU A 92 -9.68 -13.47 -0.26
C LEU A 92 -9.91 -13.14 1.22
N TYR A 93 -9.14 -13.76 2.12
CA TYR A 93 -9.16 -13.45 3.55
C TYR A 93 -8.90 -11.96 3.84
N LEU A 94 -7.91 -11.36 3.17
CA LEU A 94 -7.59 -9.95 3.35
C LEU A 94 -8.67 -9.05 2.74
N TYR A 95 -9.32 -9.48 1.66
CA TYR A 95 -10.51 -8.81 1.14
C TYR A 95 -11.67 -8.84 2.13
N PHE A 96 -12.03 -10.01 2.68
CA PHE A 96 -13.06 -10.14 3.70
C PHE A 96 -12.77 -9.33 4.97
N THR A 97 -11.50 -9.22 5.35
CA THR A 97 -11.09 -8.35 6.46
C THR A 97 -11.29 -6.87 6.09
N SER A 98 -10.97 -6.48 4.85
CA SER A 98 -11.09 -5.10 4.35
C SER A 98 -12.54 -4.62 4.31
N ILE A 99 -13.48 -5.51 3.98
CA ILE A 99 -14.92 -5.21 3.99
C ILE A 99 -15.57 -5.46 5.36
N GLY A 100 -14.79 -5.81 6.39
CA GLY A 100 -15.26 -5.97 7.76
C GLY A 100 -16.10 -7.22 8.02
N GLN A 101 -16.13 -8.19 7.10
CA GLN A 101 -16.81 -9.47 7.30
C GLN A 101 -16.12 -10.34 8.35
N ILE A 102 -14.79 -10.24 8.44
CA ILE A 102 -13.98 -10.95 9.44
C ILE A 102 -13.07 -9.98 10.19
N ARG A 103 -12.71 -10.32 11.43
CA ARG A 103 -11.89 -9.47 12.31
C ARG A 103 -10.46 -9.99 12.41
N GLY A 104 -9.50 -9.05 12.46
CA GLY A 104 -8.08 -9.31 12.65
C GLY A 104 -7.37 -9.56 11.33
N VAL A 105 -6.38 -8.74 10.99
CA VAL A 105 -5.52 -9.01 9.83
C VAL A 105 -4.51 -10.07 10.24
N ARG A 106 -4.66 -11.30 9.74
CA ARG A 106 -3.57 -12.27 9.72
C ARG A 106 -3.00 -12.28 8.31
N ASN A 107 -1.83 -11.65 8.16
CA ASN A 107 -1.06 -11.80 6.94
C ASN A 107 -0.51 -13.23 6.88
N VAL A 108 -0.30 -13.73 5.67
CA VAL A 108 0.58 -14.87 5.43
C VAL A 108 2.00 -14.43 5.81
N GLY A 109 2.38 -14.68 7.08
CA GLY A 109 3.77 -14.58 7.52
C GLY A 109 4.58 -15.73 6.92
N GLY A 110 5.91 -15.64 6.92
CA GLY A 110 6.77 -16.71 6.39
C GLY A 110 6.83 -16.77 4.87
N GLU A 111 7.12 -15.63 4.22
CA GLU A 111 7.28 -15.48 2.76
C GLU A 111 8.04 -16.65 2.12
N GLU A 112 9.24 -16.96 2.65
CA GLU A 112 10.10 -18.03 2.14
C GLU A 112 9.51 -19.45 2.22
N PHE A 113 8.47 -19.65 3.03
CA PHE A 113 7.83 -20.94 3.23
C PHE A 113 6.55 -21.08 2.41
N PHE A 114 5.70 -20.05 2.42
CA PHE A 114 4.41 -20.10 1.75
C PHE A 114 4.49 -19.71 0.27
N TYR A 115 5.48 -18.90 -0.12
CA TYR A 115 5.58 -18.44 -1.50
C TYR A 115 6.60 -19.28 -2.23
N LEU A 116 6.15 -19.96 -3.26
CA LEU A 116 6.95 -20.94 -3.98
C LEU A 116 7.09 -20.56 -5.44
N ALA A 117 8.33 -20.64 -5.91
CA ALA A 117 8.60 -20.82 -7.33
C ALA A 117 8.21 -22.25 -7.75
N GLU A 118 7.89 -22.43 -9.03
CA GLU A 118 7.51 -23.74 -9.57
C GLU A 118 8.60 -24.80 -9.36
N THR A 119 9.87 -24.40 -9.45
CA THR A 119 11.04 -25.27 -9.24
C THR A 119 11.05 -25.83 -7.81
N ARG A 120 10.81 -24.98 -6.81
CA ARG A 120 10.78 -25.35 -5.41
C ARG A 120 9.60 -26.28 -5.12
N ALA A 121 8.42 -25.95 -5.62
CA ALA A 121 7.24 -26.80 -5.49
C ALA A 121 7.47 -28.22 -6.06
N LYS A 122 8.13 -28.32 -7.23
CA LYS A 122 8.52 -29.60 -7.84
C LYS A 122 9.58 -30.34 -7.03
N GLN A 123 10.57 -29.64 -6.50
CA GLN A 123 11.62 -30.22 -5.66
C GLN A 123 11.03 -30.93 -4.43
N PHE A 124 10.06 -30.30 -3.78
CA PHE A 124 9.37 -30.86 -2.61
C PHE A 124 8.22 -31.80 -2.97
N ARG A 125 7.95 -32.03 -4.26
CA ARG A 125 6.85 -32.88 -4.75
C ARG A 125 5.51 -32.48 -4.12
N ILE A 126 5.27 -31.17 -4.04
CA ILE A 126 4.02 -30.63 -3.50
C ILE A 126 2.90 -30.89 -4.51
N PRO A 127 1.80 -31.53 -4.08
CA PRO A 127 0.63 -31.74 -4.93
C PRO A 127 0.01 -30.41 -5.44
N GLN A 128 -0.49 -30.41 -6.66
CA GLN A 128 -0.98 -29.19 -7.32
C GLN A 128 -2.21 -28.60 -6.62
N GLU A 129 -3.02 -29.43 -5.96
CA GLU A 129 -4.19 -29.04 -5.17
C GLU A 129 -3.86 -28.12 -3.98
N PHE A 130 -2.60 -28.07 -3.56
CA PHE A 130 -2.12 -27.17 -2.49
C PHE A 130 -1.38 -25.95 -3.03
N LEU A 131 -1.28 -25.78 -4.35
CA LEU A 131 -0.54 -24.72 -5.01
C LEU A 131 -1.50 -23.78 -5.74
N TYR A 132 -1.69 -22.59 -5.17
CA TYR A 132 -2.60 -21.58 -5.70
C TYR A 132 -1.82 -20.49 -6.45
N PRO A 133 -2.27 -20.04 -7.64
CA PRO A 133 -1.69 -18.89 -8.33
C PRO A 133 -1.62 -17.67 -7.41
N PHE A 134 -0.46 -17.05 -7.35
CA PHE A 134 -0.20 -15.92 -6.47
C PHE A 134 0.70 -14.88 -7.13
N LEU A 135 0.50 -13.63 -6.72
CA LEU A 135 1.33 -12.49 -7.11
C LEU A 135 2.14 -12.02 -5.90
N SER A 136 3.41 -12.41 -5.86
CA SER A 136 4.33 -12.13 -4.74
C SER A 136 4.76 -10.68 -4.61
N SER A 137 4.69 -9.90 -5.70
CA SER A 137 5.04 -8.49 -5.66
C SER A 137 4.16 -7.65 -6.57
N PRO A 138 3.69 -6.48 -6.11
CA PRO A 138 3.00 -5.52 -6.97
C PRO A 138 3.90 -4.99 -8.09
N ARG A 139 5.23 -5.12 -7.97
CA ARG A 139 6.18 -4.73 -9.03
C ARG A 139 6.01 -5.53 -10.33
N TYR A 140 5.37 -6.70 -10.26
CA TYR A 140 5.08 -7.50 -11.45
C TYR A 140 3.82 -7.02 -12.21
N LEU A 141 3.02 -6.12 -11.61
CA LEU A 141 1.92 -5.46 -12.28
C LEU A 141 2.46 -4.34 -13.18
N LYS A 142 2.73 -4.68 -14.44
CA LYS A 142 3.18 -3.70 -15.45
C LYS A 142 2.05 -2.73 -15.86
N PHE A 143 0.81 -3.20 -15.80
CA PHE A 143 -0.39 -2.47 -16.19
C PHE A 143 -1.46 -2.57 -15.10
N PHE A 144 -2.54 -1.79 -15.25
CA PHE A 144 -3.72 -1.87 -14.36
C PHE A 144 -4.52 -3.17 -14.51
N THR A 145 -4.15 -4.02 -15.46
CA THR A 145 -4.75 -5.33 -15.71
C THR A 145 -3.70 -6.42 -15.52
N PHE A 146 -4.10 -7.51 -14.86
CA PHE A 146 -3.28 -8.71 -14.68
C PHE A 146 -4.07 -9.93 -15.13
N THR A 147 -3.51 -10.66 -16.08
CA THR A 147 -4.18 -11.79 -16.74
C THR A 147 -3.49 -13.10 -16.41
N LYS A 148 -4.15 -14.21 -16.75
CA LYS A 148 -3.54 -15.54 -16.66
C LYS A 148 -2.23 -15.65 -17.45
N ASN A 149 -2.13 -14.98 -18.60
CA ASN A 149 -0.90 -14.99 -19.39
C ASN A 149 0.24 -14.27 -18.68
N ASP A 150 -0.05 -13.13 -18.04
CA ASP A 150 0.94 -12.40 -17.23
C ASP A 150 1.46 -13.28 -16.09
N TRP A 151 0.56 -14.02 -15.42
CA TRP A 151 0.95 -14.98 -14.39
C TRP A 151 1.79 -16.15 -14.93
N GLU A 152 1.44 -16.69 -16.11
CA GLU A 152 2.23 -17.77 -16.74
C GLU A 152 3.64 -17.31 -17.14
N GLU A 153 3.81 -16.05 -17.55
CA GLU A 153 5.13 -15.46 -17.79
C GLU A 153 5.95 -15.39 -16.50
N LEU A 154 5.33 -14.97 -15.39
CA LEU A 154 5.99 -14.98 -14.08
C LEU A 154 6.41 -16.40 -13.68
N ARG A 155 5.52 -17.38 -13.83
CA ARG A 155 5.83 -18.79 -13.55
C ARG A 155 7.07 -19.26 -14.33
N LYS A 156 7.11 -18.98 -15.63
CA LYS A 156 8.25 -19.35 -16.50
C LYS A 156 9.54 -18.63 -16.14
N SER A 157 9.45 -17.40 -15.60
CA SER A 157 10.61 -16.62 -15.15
C SER A 157 11.24 -17.14 -13.86
N GLY A 158 10.59 -18.10 -13.18
CA GLY A 158 11.12 -18.74 -11.98
C GLY A 158 10.94 -17.92 -10.70
N VAL A 159 10.15 -16.84 -10.73
CA VAL A 159 9.80 -16.10 -9.51
C VAL A 159 8.78 -16.87 -8.68
N GLU A 160 8.66 -16.47 -7.42
CA GLU A 160 7.62 -16.95 -6.52
C GLU A 160 6.24 -16.54 -7.06
N CYS A 161 5.47 -17.53 -7.49
CA CYS A 161 4.19 -17.36 -8.19
C CYS A 161 3.11 -18.30 -7.68
N TYR A 162 3.44 -19.18 -6.73
CA TYR A 162 2.50 -20.02 -6.03
C TYR A 162 2.43 -19.64 -4.56
N LEU A 163 1.22 -19.69 -4.01
CA LEU A 163 0.96 -19.73 -2.59
C LEU A 163 0.66 -21.18 -2.20
N PHE A 164 1.45 -21.72 -1.27
CA PHE A 164 1.25 -23.05 -0.71
C PHE A 164 0.23 -22.99 0.42
N LEU A 165 -0.93 -23.64 0.24
CA LEU A 165 -1.97 -23.73 1.25
C LEU A 165 -2.47 -25.15 1.38
N CYS A 166 -2.38 -25.67 2.60
CA CYS A 166 -2.75 -27.03 2.95
C CYS A 166 -3.87 -26.98 3.98
N HIS A 167 -5.08 -27.39 3.59
CA HIS A 167 -6.24 -27.43 4.48
C HIS A 167 -6.65 -28.89 4.69
N GLY A 168 -6.65 -29.34 5.95
CA GLY A 168 -7.02 -30.72 6.28
C GLY A 168 -6.32 -31.29 7.52
N PRO A 169 -6.79 -32.43 8.04
CA PRO A 169 -6.18 -33.12 9.16
C PRO A 169 -4.79 -33.65 8.82
N ARG A 170 -3.86 -33.54 9.77
CA ARG A 170 -2.45 -33.99 9.64
C ARG A 170 -2.28 -35.36 8.99
N ASN A 171 -3.15 -36.29 9.36
CA ASN A 171 -3.04 -37.71 9.04
C ASN A 171 -3.49 -38.03 7.62
N ASP A 172 -4.12 -37.07 6.94
CA ASP A 172 -4.68 -37.25 5.60
C ASP A 172 -3.72 -36.75 4.51
N PHE A 173 -2.57 -36.18 4.89
CA PHE A 173 -1.59 -35.63 3.94
C PHE A 173 -0.49 -36.62 3.55
N PRO A 174 -0.04 -36.57 2.28
CA PRO A 174 1.10 -37.38 1.83
C PRO A 174 2.39 -37.03 2.58
N GLU A 175 3.28 -38.01 2.74
CA GLU A 175 4.54 -37.84 3.48
C GLU A 175 5.40 -36.66 3.00
N SER A 176 5.35 -36.34 1.70
CA SER A 176 6.07 -35.19 1.11
C SER A 176 5.69 -33.86 1.74
N VAL A 177 4.45 -33.74 2.23
CA VAL A 177 3.95 -32.55 2.92
C VAL A 177 4.32 -32.58 4.41
N ASN A 178 4.45 -33.76 5.03
CA ASN A 178 4.53 -33.94 6.49
C ASN A 178 5.93 -33.68 7.10
N ILE A 179 7.01 -33.72 6.29
CA ILE A 179 8.39 -33.70 6.80
C ILE A 179 8.88 -32.29 7.17
N GLU A 180 8.54 -31.25 6.39
CA GLU A 180 8.94 -29.85 6.68
C GLU A 180 7.83 -29.02 7.35
N THR A 181 6.55 -29.38 7.18
CA THR A 181 5.42 -28.73 7.87
C THR A 181 5.33 -29.09 9.36
N ARG A 182 6.16 -30.06 9.80
CA ARG A 182 6.13 -30.78 11.09
C ARG A 182 6.12 -29.89 12.34
N ASN A 183 6.66 -28.67 12.27
CA ASN A 183 6.74 -27.73 13.39
C ASN A 183 6.15 -26.33 13.12
N LEU A 184 5.67 -26.03 11.91
CA LEU A 184 5.40 -24.64 11.48
C LEU A 184 3.94 -24.37 11.15
N PHE A 185 3.22 -25.37 10.64
CA PHE A 185 1.88 -25.16 10.05
C PHE A 185 0.76 -25.11 11.10
N PHE A 186 0.89 -25.88 12.19
CA PHE A 186 -0.16 -26.01 13.21
C PHE A 186 -0.30 -24.79 14.12
N ASP A 187 0.76 -24.02 14.35
CA ASP A 187 0.71 -22.87 15.26
C ASP A 187 0.07 -21.61 14.64
N TRP A 188 0.00 -21.50 13.31
CA TRP A 188 -0.45 -20.27 12.64
C TRP A 188 -1.92 -20.30 12.19
N TYR A 189 -2.52 -21.49 12.01
CA TYR A 189 -3.87 -21.66 11.44
C TYR A 189 -4.73 -22.71 12.18
N ASP A 190 -4.53 -22.96 13.48
CA ASP A 190 -5.60 -23.52 14.33
C ASP A 190 -6.73 -22.47 14.46
N LEU A 191 -7.47 -22.30 13.36
CA LEU A 191 -8.58 -21.38 13.18
C LEU A 191 -9.87 -22.08 13.62
N GLY A 192 -9.99 -22.40 14.91
CA GLY A 192 -11.19 -23.01 15.49
C GLY A 192 -12.48 -22.63 14.74
N ASP A 193 -13.14 -23.67 14.21
CA ASP A 193 -14.42 -23.64 13.49
C ASP A 193 -14.49 -22.92 12.12
N VAL A 194 -13.38 -22.49 11.49
CA VAL A 194 -13.41 -21.97 10.11
C VAL A 194 -13.25 -23.12 9.10
N VAL A 195 -14.39 -23.56 8.55
CA VAL A 195 -14.50 -24.77 7.72
C VAL A 195 -14.05 -24.56 6.26
N GLU A 196 -14.06 -23.34 5.74
CA GLU A 196 -13.59 -23.05 4.38
C GLU A 196 -12.97 -21.65 4.27
N SER A 197 -11.76 -21.57 3.71
CA SER A 197 -11.16 -20.31 3.24
C SER A 197 -10.89 -20.46 1.74
N PRO A 198 -11.79 -19.98 0.86
CA PRO A 198 -11.54 -20.04 -0.57
C PRO A 198 -10.35 -19.15 -0.94
N VAL A 199 -9.54 -19.63 -1.87
CA VAL A 199 -8.50 -18.85 -2.53
C VAL A 199 -9.02 -18.58 -3.95
N ILE A 200 -9.13 -17.32 -4.34
CA ILE A 200 -9.50 -16.91 -5.71
C ILE A 200 -8.24 -16.94 -6.57
#